data_AF-A0A9P0L4D4-F1
#
_entry.id   AF-A0A9P0L4D4-F1
#
_cell.length_a   1.000
_cell.length_b   1.000
_cell.length_c   1.000
_cell.angle_alpha   90.00
_cell.angle_beta   90.00
_cell.angle_gamma   90.00
#
_symmetry.space_group_name_H-M   'P 1'
#
loop_
_entity.id
_entity.type
_entity.pdbx_description
1 polymer ?
#
loop_
_entity_poly.entity_id
_entity_poly.type
_entity_poly.pdbx_seq_one_letter_code
_entity_poly.pdbx_strand_id
1 'polypeptide(L)'
;MDETSQNILEARSKIGTKHGILQKLYCRNEFDICTQKFLLEEEVNRNNEISLRTAAIKHSVGTGQGFFKCSCTKKCMSNRCLCKKNNILCNSKCHNSLTCNNK
;
A
#
# COMPACT_ATOMS: atom_id res chain seq x y z
N MET A 1 8.71 43.65 16.50
CA MET A 1 7.36 43.28 16.01
C MET A 1 7.53 43.10 14.52
N ASP A 2 7.67 41.91 13.95
CA ASP A 2 7.10 40.62 14.35
C ASP A 2 8.11 39.47 14.18
N GLU A 3 8.49 38.89 15.31
CA GLU A 3 9.35 37.72 15.45
C GLU A 3 8.48 36.44 15.46
N THR A 4 7.58 36.31 14.50
CA THR A 4 6.64 35.17 14.37
C THR A 4 6.79 34.41 13.05
N SER A 5 7.81 34.75 12.26
CA SER A 5 8.06 34.08 10.97
C SER A 5 9.23 33.09 10.96
N GLN A 6 9.87 32.83 12.11
CA GLN A 6 11.06 31.96 12.19
C GLN A 6 10.98 30.78 13.18
N ASN A 7 9.81 30.51 13.77
CA ASN A 7 9.61 29.43 14.74
C ASN A 7 8.57 28.38 14.32
N ILE A 8 8.47 28.07 13.02
CA ILE A 8 7.99 26.74 12.63
C ILE A 8 9.21 25.81 12.71
N LEU A 9 9.65 25.51 13.94
CA LEU A 9 10.47 24.31 14.16
C LEU A 9 9.70 23.16 13.51
N GLU A 10 10.36 22.45 12.60
CA GLU A 10 9.84 21.30 11.89
C GLU A 10 9.32 20.27 12.88
N ALA A 11 8.06 20.41 13.31
CA ALA A 11 7.41 19.49 14.23
C ALA A 11 7.25 18.16 13.50
N ARG A 12 8.22 17.27 13.70
CA ARG A 12 8.23 15.97 13.04
C ARG A 12 7.21 15.08 13.74
N SER A 13 6.21 14.64 12.99
CA SER A 13 5.10 13.85 13.52
C SER A 13 5.19 12.39 13.07
N LYS A 14 4.67 11.48 13.90
CA LYS A 14 4.40 10.10 13.49
C LYS A 14 3.10 10.07 12.68
N ILE A 15 3.06 9.19 11.68
CA ILE A 15 1.87 9.00 10.83
C ILE A 15 1.22 7.66 11.17
N GLY A 16 -0.07 7.69 11.49
CA GLY A 16 -0.88 6.50 11.76
C GLY A 16 -1.54 5.96 10.48
N THR A 17 -1.60 4.64 10.37
CA THR A 17 -2.35 3.94 9.31
C THR A 17 -3.25 2.88 9.94
N LYS A 18 -4.18 2.31 9.16
CA LYS A 18 -5.00 1.17 9.61
C LYS A 18 -4.20 -0.06 10.04
N HIS A 19 -2.93 -0.13 9.63
CA HIS A 19 -2.07 -1.31 9.83
C HIS A 19 -0.95 -1.11 10.87
N GLY A 20 -0.78 0.13 11.36
CA GLY A 20 0.29 0.49 12.27
C GLY A 20 0.71 1.96 12.15
N ILE A 21 1.58 2.38 13.07
CA ILE A 21 2.26 3.68 13.04
C ILE A 21 3.54 3.56 12.22
N LEU A 22 3.84 4.54 11.37
CA LEU A 22 5.07 4.55 10.59
C LEU A 22 6.30 4.83 11.45
N GLN A 23 7.37 4.05 11.24
CA GLN A 23 8.61 4.18 12.00
C GLN A 23 9.32 5.53 11.79
N LYS A 24 9.29 6.06 10.57
CA LYS A 24 9.89 7.36 10.24
C LYS A 24 9.01 8.51 10.79
N LEU A 25 9.67 9.57 11.27
CA LEU A 25 9.04 10.86 11.54
C LEU A 25 9.02 11.71 10.27
N TYR A 26 7.91 12.40 10.03
CA TYR A 26 7.71 13.18 8.82
C TYR A 26 7.43 14.65 9.12
N CYS A 27 7.89 15.52 8.24
CA CYS A 27 7.62 16.95 8.28
C CYS A 27 6.30 17.25 7.56
N ARG A 28 5.63 18.35 7.95
CA ARG A 28 4.32 18.72 7.39
C ARG A 28 4.37 18.99 5.87
N ASN A 29 5.51 19.45 5.37
CA ASN A 29 5.77 19.73 3.96
C ASN A 29 5.99 18.47 3.10
N GLU A 30 6.11 17.27 3.69
CA GLU A 30 6.19 16.00 2.94
C GLU A 30 4.82 15.51 2.46
N PHE A 31 3.72 16.20 2.80
CA PHE A 31 2.35 15.78 2.46
C PHE A 31 1.47 16.92 1.99
N ASP A 32 0.60 16.60 1.03
CA ASP A 32 -0.51 17.45 0.65
C ASP A 32 -1.69 17.28 1.61
N ILE A 33 -2.47 18.36 1.77
CA ILE A 33 -3.69 18.34 2.56
C ILE A 33 -4.77 17.61 1.77
N CYS A 34 -5.31 16.54 2.35
CA CYS A 34 -6.49 15.87 1.82
C CYS A 34 -7.74 16.40 2.53
N THR A 35 -8.72 16.88 1.76
CA THR A 35 -10.01 17.36 2.28
C THR A 35 -10.97 16.21 2.65
N GLN A 36 -10.71 15.01 2.12
CA GLN A 36 -11.54 13.83 2.32
C GLN A 36 -11.02 13.01 3.51
N LYS A 37 -11.94 12.45 4.30
CA LYS A 37 -11.61 11.57 5.43
C LYS A 37 -11.71 10.11 4.99
N PHE A 38 -10.57 9.47 4.78
CA PHE A 38 -10.49 8.05 4.41
C PHE A 38 -10.23 7.10 5.58
N LEU A 39 -9.94 7.66 6.76
CA LEU A 39 -9.58 6.91 7.95
C LEU A 39 -10.08 7.66 9.18
N LEU A 40 -10.79 6.96 10.05
CA LEU A 40 -11.18 7.47 11.37
C LEU A 40 -10.06 7.25 12.38
N GLU A 41 -10.05 8.04 13.45
CA GLU A 41 -9.00 7.95 14.47
C GLU A 41 -9.01 6.61 15.21
N GLU A 42 -10.18 5.99 15.34
CA GLU A 42 -10.40 4.68 15.96
C GLU A 42 -9.81 3.53 15.12
N GLU A 43 -9.78 3.70 13.80
CA GLU A 43 -9.29 2.69 12.85
C GLU A 43 -7.76 2.64 12.79
N VAL A 44 -7.09 3.62 13.40
CA VAL A 44 -5.63 3.67 13.46
C VAL A 44 -5.12 2.61 14.44
N ASN A 45 -4.37 1.63 13.94
CA ASN A 45 -3.71 0.65 14.79
C ASN A 45 -2.47 1.26 15.45
N ARG A 46 -2.58 1.63 16.73
CA ARG A 46 -1.50 2.24 17.52
C ARG A 46 -0.56 1.25 18.18
N ASN A 47 -0.91 -0.04 18.19
CA ASN A 47 -0.18 -1.09 18.92
C ASN A 47 0.98 -1.69 18.12
N ASN A 48 1.17 -1.26 16.88
CA ASN A 48 2.15 -1.86 15.98
C ASN A 48 2.89 -0.79 15.19
N GLU A 49 4.22 -0.90 15.12
CA GLU A 49 5.07 0.00 14.35
C GLU A 49 5.53 -0.66 13.05
N ILE A 50 5.33 -0.02 11.91
CA ILE A 50 5.61 -0.59 10.59
C ILE A 50 6.45 0.34 9.71
N SER A 51 7.19 -0.25 8.78
CA SER A 51 7.88 0.52 7.74
C SER A 51 6.88 1.08 6.72
N LEU A 52 7.24 2.16 6.02
CA LEU A 52 6.45 2.71 4.92
C LEU A 52 6.20 1.65 3.84
N ARG A 53 7.21 0.84 3.52
CA ARG A 53 7.10 -0.26 2.56
C ARG A 53 6.05 -1.29 2.99
N THR A 54 6.05 -1.66 4.27
CA THR A 54 5.07 -2.62 4.82
C THR A 54 3.66 -2.04 4.77
N ALA A 55 3.49 -0.77 5.12
CA ALA A 55 2.20 -0.08 5.01
C ALA A 55 1.69 -0.10 3.56
N ALA A 56 2.54 0.28 2.60
CA ALA A 56 2.19 0.26 1.18
C ALA A 56 1.79 -1.15 0.70
N ILE A 57 2.53 -2.20 1.09
CA ILE A 57 2.20 -3.59 0.74
C ILE A 57 0.84 -3.99 1.31
N LYS A 58 0.57 -3.68 2.58
CA LYS A 58 -0.71 -4.05 3.24
C LYS A 58 -1.91 -3.23 2.72
N HIS A 59 -1.67 -2.05 2.16
CA HIS A 59 -2.71 -1.25 1.48
C HIS A 59 -2.89 -1.63 0.01
N SER A 60 -1.90 -2.28 -0.61
CA SER A 60 -1.95 -2.68 -2.01
C SER A 60 -2.84 -3.89 -2.22
N VAL A 61 -3.43 -3.96 -3.42
CA VAL A 61 -4.06 -5.17 -3.92
C VAL A 61 -2.99 -6.16 -4.38
N GLY A 62 -3.21 -7.46 -4.13
CA GLY A 62 -2.32 -8.52 -4.61
C GLY A 62 -1.06 -8.69 -3.76
N THR A 63 0.08 -8.82 -4.43
CA THR A 63 1.36 -9.17 -3.77
C THR A 63 2.19 -7.92 -3.43
N GLY A 64 1.54 -6.83 -3.04
CA GLY A 64 2.23 -5.58 -2.66
C GLY A 64 2.69 -4.69 -3.80
N GLN A 65 2.38 -5.03 -5.05
CA GLN A 65 2.70 -4.22 -6.24
C GLN A 65 1.46 -3.58 -6.89
N GLY A 66 0.29 -3.69 -6.26
CA GLY A 66 -0.98 -3.18 -6.80
C GLY A 66 -1.64 -4.08 -7.85
N PHE A 67 -1.11 -5.27 -8.10
CA PHE A 67 -1.74 -6.27 -8.97
C PHE A 67 -1.42 -7.70 -8.53
N PHE A 68 -2.26 -8.63 -8.95
CA PHE A 68 -1.95 -10.06 -8.89
C PHE A 68 -1.19 -10.47 -10.14
N LYS A 69 -0.10 -11.21 -9.94
CA LYS A 69 0.69 -11.83 -10.99
C LYS A 69 1.00 -13.26 -10.61
N CYS A 70 0.58 -14.22 -11.43
CA CYS A 70 1.09 -15.58 -11.32
C CYS A 70 2.40 -15.73 -12.11
N SER A 71 3.26 -16.65 -11.67
CA SER A 71 4.47 -17.07 -12.37
C SER A 71 4.27 -18.35 -13.21
N CYS A 72 3.02 -18.69 -13.54
CA CYS A 72 2.71 -19.92 -14.25
C CYS A 72 3.27 -19.89 -15.68
N THR A 73 3.89 -20.99 -16.07
CA THR A 73 4.36 -21.23 -17.45
C THR A 73 3.35 -22.05 -18.27
N LYS A 74 2.39 -22.69 -17.61
CA LYS A 74 1.28 -23.46 -18.21
C LYS A 74 0.01 -22.61 -18.25
N LYS A 75 -1.04 -23.11 -18.93
CA LYS A 75 -2.33 -22.42 -19.19
C LYS A 75 -3.22 -22.10 -17.96
N CYS A 76 -2.67 -22.02 -16.74
CA CYS A 76 -3.40 -21.64 -15.51
C CYS A 76 -4.69 -22.43 -15.22
N MET A 77 -4.72 -23.72 -15.57
CA MET A 77 -5.94 -24.54 -15.44
C MET A 77 -6.24 -25.01 -14.02
N SER A 78 -5.23 -25.09 -13.14
CA SER A 78 -5.37 -25.62 -11.78
C SER A 78 -5.07 -24.55 -10.71
N ASN A 79 -5.43 -24.86 -9.46
CA ASN A 79 -5.18 -24.01 -8.29
C ASN A 79 -3.69 -23.87 -7.91
N ARG A 80 -2.77 -24.41 -8.73
CA ARG A 80 -1.35 -24.01 -8.67
C ARG A 80 -1.14 -22.59 -9.19
N CYS A 81 -2.06 -22.08 -10.03
CA CYS A 81 -2.05 -20.69 -10.42
C CYS A 81 -2.50 -19.81 -9.25
N LEU A 82 -1.65 -18.85 -8.87
CA LEU A 82 -1.97 -17.90 -7.80
C LEU A 82 -3.26 -17.12 -8.09
N CYS A 83 -3.44 -16.65 -9.32
CA CYS A 83 -4.63 -15.90 -9.72
C CYS A 83 -5.87 -16.78 -9.58
N LYS A 84 -5.88 -17.97 -10.19
CA LYS A 84 -7.01 -18.91 -10.10
C LYS A 84 -7.31 -19.32 -8.65
N LYS A 85 -6.29 -19.60 -7.84
CA LYS A 85 -6.44 -19.95 -6.42
C LYS A 85 -7.12 -18.84 -5.61
N ASN A 86 -6.83 -17.58 -5.94
CA ASN A 86 -7.47 -16.42 -5.31
C ASN A 86 -8.77 -16.00 -6.01
N ASN A 87 -9.30 -16.82 -6.93
CA ASN A 87 -10.49 -16.53 -7.74
C ASN A 87 -10.38 -15.23 -8.55
N ILE A 88 -9.18 -14.95 -9.08
CA ILE A 88 -8.88 -13.77 -9.90
C ILE A 88 -8.43 -14.22 -11.30
N LEU A 89 -8.84 -13.48 -12.32
CA LEU A 89 -8.41 -13.69 -13.70
C LEU A 89 -6.97 -13.17 -13.93
N CYS A 90 -6.19 -13.91 -14.71
CA CYS A 90 -4.85 -13.52 -15.10
C CYS A 90 -4.92 -12.34 -16.08
N ASN A 91 -4.33 -11.22 -15.70
CA ASN A 91 -4.18 -10.05 -16.57
C ASN A 91 -2.92 -10.16 -17.46
N SER A 92 -2.68 -9.14 -18.29
CA SER A 92 -1.52 -9.04 -19.20
C SER A 92 -0.15 -9.04 -18.50
N LYS A 93 -0.07 -8.79 -17.18
CA LYS A 93 1.18 -8.86 -16.41
C LYS A 93 1.55 -10.28 -15.99
N CYS A 94 0.62 -11.24 -16.07
CA CYS A 94 0.86 -12.65 -15.72
C CYS A 94 1.66 -13.38 -16.80
N HIS A 95 1.26 -13.17 -18.05
CA HIS A 95 1.84 -13.85 -19.20
C HIS A 95 2.00 -12.83 -20.32
N ASN A 96 3.20 -12.74 -20.88
CA ASN A 96 3.47 -11.82 -21.99
C ASN A 96 2.68 -12.26 -23.24
N SER A 97 3.07 -13.39 -23.84
CA SER A 97 2.48 -13.88 -25.11
C SER A 97 1.98 -15.32 -25.03
N LEU A 98 2.03 -15.95 -23.86
CA LEU A 98 1.56 -17.32 -23.69
C LEU A 98 0.03 -17.38 -23.58
N THR A 99 -0.55 -18.42 -24.17
CA THR A 99 -1.98 -18.70 -24.01
C THR A 99 -2.30 -19.06 -22.56
N CYS A 100 -3.36 -18.47 -22.02
CA CYS A 100 -3.81 -18.66 -20.65
C CYS A 100 -5.31 -18.93 -20.65
N ASN A 101 -5.75 -19.99 -19.96
CA ASN A 101 -7.17 -20.37 -19.88
C ASN A 101 -7.87 -19.74 -18.66
N ASN A 102 -7.17 -18.93 -17.88
CA ASN A 102 -7.72 -18.19 -16.74
C ASN A 102 -7.60 -16.69 -17.04
N LYS A 103 -8.12 -16.23 -18.18
CA LYS A 103 -8.15 -14.81 -18.56
C LYS A 103 -9.52 -14.21 -18.35
#